data_AF-M1DBG6-F1
#
_entry.id   AF-M1DBG6-F1
#
_cell.length_a   1.000
_cell.length_b   1.000
_cell.length_c   1.000
_cell.angle_alpha   90.00
_cell.angle_beta   90.00
_cell.angle_gamma   90.00
#
_symmetry.space_group_name_H-M   'P 1'
#
loop_
_entity.id
_entity.type
_entity.pdbx_description
1 polymer ?
#
loop_
_entity_poly.entity_id
_entity_poly.type
_entity_poly.pdbx_seq_one_letter_code
_entity_poly.pdbx_strand_id
1 'polypeptide(L)'
;MVCECRPRPGDANYTKGIRLSIGVPEMAKYLREEKNIDGDDESKKMILQASISSIKRNTRILICNQLDKMQQLINEKMWPVHHIIATDVFKEDRKEVVDEAWRNTVLQPCLDIVKRFLKNDD
;
A
#
# COMPACT_ATOMS: atom_id res chain seq x y z
N MET A 1 -12.50 -8.86 -4.97
CA MET A 1 -13.38 -9.85 -4.30
C MET A 1 -12.71 -10.23 -2.98
N VAL A 2 -13.08 -9.57 -1.89
CA VAL A 2 -12.70 -10.01 -0.55
C VAL A 2 -13.68 -11.13 -0.23
N CYS A 3 -13.22 -12.35 0.02
CA CYS A 3 -14.11 -13.42 0.46
C CYS A 3 -14.71 -13.00 1.81
N GLU A 4 -15.95 -12.52 1.80
CA GLU A 4 -16.72 -12.24 3.01
C GLU A 4 -17.22 -13.56 3.61
N CYS A 5 -16.36 -14.26 4.34
CA CYS A 5 -16.82 -15.19 5.35
C CYS A 5 -17.14 -14.37 6.61
N ARG A 6 -18.41 -14.34 7.05
CA ARG A 6 -18.76 -13.78 8.37
C ARG A 6 -17.87 -14.44 9.44
N PRO A 7 -17.28 -13.67 10.37
CA PRO A 7 -16.47 -14.25 11.45
C PRO A 7 -17.34 -15.18 12.31
N ARG A 8 -16.80 -16.34 12.71
CA ARG A 8 -17.47 -17.20 13.69
C ARG A 8 -17.49 -16.50 15.06
N PRO A 9 -18.45 -16.82 15.96
CA PRO A 9 -18.45 -16.27 17.32
C PRO A 9 -17.11 -16.59 18.01
N GLY A 10 -16.35 -15.57 18.40
CA GLY A 10 -15.01 -15.69 18.99
C GLY A 10 -13.85 -15.36 18.04
N ASP A 11 -14.09 -15.27 16.73
CA ASP A 11 -13.06 -14.84 15.78
C ASP A 11 -12.86 -13.33 15.80
N ALA A 12 -11.59 -12.94 15.66
CA ALA A 12 -11.22 -11.54 15.48
C ALA A 12 -11.90 -10.97 14.23
N ASN A 13 -12.64 -9.86 14.40
CA ASN A 13 -13.24 -9.16 13.27
C ASN A 13 -12.18 -8.34 12.50
N TYR A 14 -11.83 -8.79 11.30
CA TYR A 14 -10.86 -8.13 10.39
C TYR A 14 -11.52 -7.14 9.41
N THR A 15 -12.76 -6.73 9.66
CA THR A 15 -13.47 -5.75 8.79
C THR A 15 -13.55 -4.34 9.38
N LYS A 16 -12.94 -4.10 10.56
CA LYS A 16 -13.05 -2.81 11.27
C LYS A 16 -11.74 -2.36 11.91
N GLY A 17 -11.55 -1.04 11.95
CA GLY A 17 -10.46 -0.38 12.67
C GLY A 17 -9.08 -0.85 12.23
N ILE A 18 -8.14 -0.89 13.18
CA ILE A 18 -6.74 -1.30 12.94
C ILE A 18 -6.60 -2.74 12.43
N ARG A 19 -7.61 -3.59 12.62
CA ARG A 19 -7.59 -4.98 12.16
C ARG A 19 -7.77 -5.13 10.64
N LEU A 20 -8.14 -4.05 9.94
CA LEU A 20 -8.19 -3.98 8.47
C LEU A 20 -6.81 -3.87 7.82
N SER A 21 -5.77 -3.50 8.58
CA SER A 21 -4.44 -3.26 8.02
C SER A 21 -3.92 -4.50 7.31
N ILE A 22 -3.45 -4.34 6.07
CA ILE A 22 -2.78 -5.40 5.31
C ILE A 22 -1.59 -5.90 6.14
N GLY A 23 -1.47 -7.22 6.27
CA GLY A 23 -0.52 -7.89 7.17
C GLY A 23 -1.20 -8.45 8.41
N VAL A 24 -2.21 -7.79 8.96
CA VAL A 24 -2.88 -8.25 10.19
C VAL A 24 -3.68 -9.54 9.95
N PRO A 25 -4.64 -9.61 9.00
CA PRO A 25 -5.38 -10.85 8.77
C PRO A 25 -4.49 -11.97 8.19
N GLU A 26 -3.50 -11.63 7.36
CA GLU A 26 -2.55 -12.58 6.78
C GLU A 26 -1.67 -13.22 7.85
N MET A 27 -1.05 -12.41 8.72
CA MET A 27 -0.20 -12.94 9.79
C MET A 27 -1.01 -13.60 10.90
N ALA A 28 -2.24 -13.15 11.17
CA ALA A 28 -3.11 -13.85 12.09
C ALA A 28 -3.51 -15.24 11.59
N LYS A 29 -3.63 -15.43 10.27
CA LYS A 29 -3.82 -16.76 9.67
C LYS A 29 -2.56 -17.61 9.86
N TYR A 30 -1.39 -17.09 9.50
CA TYR A 30 -0.10 -17.76 9.71
C TYR A 30 0.08 -18.24 11.17
N LEU A 31 -0.07 -17.34 12.15
CA LEU A 31 0.15 -17.65 13.57
C LEU A 31 -0.85 -18.69 14.12
N ARG A 32 -2.02 -18.84 13.52
CA ARG A 32 -2.97 -19.90 13.87
C ARG A 32 -2.55 -21.24 13.27
N GLU A 33 -2.11 -21.25 12.02
CA GLU A 33 -1.70 -22.45 11.30
C GLU A 33 -0.38 -23.00 11.87
N GLU A 34 0.59 -22.13 12.15
CA GLU A 34 1.89 -22.47 12.72
C GLU A 34 1.76 -23.25 14.04
N LYS A 35 0.81 -22.87 14.90
CA LYS A 35 0.55 -23.55 16.19
C LYS A 35 0.05 -24.98 16.04
N ASN A 36 -0.49 -25.33 14.88
CA ASN A 36 -1.03 -26.65 14.60
C ASN A 36 -0.03 -27.54 13.82
N ILE A 37 1.18 -27.04 13.54
CA ILE A 37 2.23 -27.78 12.84
C ILE A 37 3.31 -28.18 13.87
N ASP A 38 3.36 -29.48 14.17
CA ASP A 38 4.35 -30.05 15.10
C ASP A 38 5.72 -30.17 14.43
N GLY A 39 6.66 -29.30 14.80
CA GLY A 39 8.10 -29.46 14.54
C GLY A 39 8.59 -29.47 13.08
N ASP A 40 7.69 -29.41 12.08
CA ASP A 40 8.07 -29.39 10.66
C ASP A 40 8.38 -27.96 10.18
N ASP A 41 9.68 -27.64 10.15
CA ASP A 41 10.19 -26.34 9.74
C ASP A 41 9.89 -26.03 8.25
N GLU A 42 9.82 -27.05 7.38
CA GLU A 42 9.53 -26.82 5.97
C GLU A 42 8.06 -26.43 5.78
N SER A 43 7.13 -27.14 6.44
CA SER A 43 5.72 -26.74 6.43
C SER A 43 5.50 -25.35 7.01
N LYS A 44 6.18 -24.98 8.11
CA LYS A 44 6.12 -23.62 8.69
C LYS A 44 6.61 -22.57 7.70
N LYS A 45 7.72 -22.83 7.01
CA LYS A 45 8.25 -21.96 5.97
C LYS A 45 7.28 -21.78 4.81
N MET A 46 6.61 -22.86 4.38
CA MET A 46 5.61 -22.79 3.30
C MET A 46 4.42 -21.89 3.66
N ILE A 47 3.83 -22.03 4.85
CA ILE A 47 2.69 -21.20 5.27
C ILE A 47 3.09 -19.74 5.51
N LEU A 48 4.33 -19.49 5.95
CA LEU A 48 4.88 -18.15 6.07
C LEU A 48 5.03 -17.48 4.69
N GLN A 49 5.62 -18.20 3.72
CA GLN A 49 5.76 -17.69 2.35
C GLN A 49 4.41 -17.44 1.68
N ALA A 50 3.42 -18.29 1.93
CA ALA A 50 2.06 -18.07 1.46
C ALA A 50 1.46 -16.78 2.04
N SER A 51 1.67 -16.52 3.33
CA SER A 51 1.18 -15.32 4.01
C SER A 51 1.89 -14.05 3.52
N ILE A 52 3.21 -14.08 3.36
CA ILE A 52 3.98 -12.98 2.74
C ILE A 52 3.50 -12.70 1.31
N SER A 53 3.24 -13.75 0.53
CA SER A 53 2.72 -13.61 -0.84
C SER A 53 1.34 -12.98 -0.86
N SER A 54 0.47 -13.32 0.10
CA SER A 54 -0.83 -12.68 0.27
C SER A 54 -0.69 -11.19 0.62
N ILE A 55 0.24 -10.81 1.51
CA ILE A 55 0.52 -9.40 1.86
C ILE A 55 0.94 -8.61 0.61
N LYS A 56 1.88 -9.14 -0.17
CA LYS A 56 2.34 -8.52 -1.42
C LYS A 56 1.19 -8.37 -2.42
N ARG A 57 0.38 -9.41 -2.60
CA ARG A 57 -0.79 -9.41 -3.50
C ARG A 57 -1.82 -8.36 -3.08
N ASN A 58 -2.18 -8.34 -1.79
CA ASN A 58 -3.18 -7.40 -1.27
C ASN A 58 -2.69 -5.96 -1.33
N THR A 59 -1.38 -5.73 -1.10
CA THR A 59 -0.76 -4.41 -1.29
C THR A 59 -0.88 -3.95 -2.74
N ARG A 60 -0.58 -4.83 -3.72
CA ARG A 60 -0.75 -4.50 -5.15
C ARG A 60 -2.20 -4.14 -5.49
N ILE A 61 -3.17 -4.91 -5.00
CA ILE A 61 -4.60 -4.61 -5.21
C ILE A 61 -4.97 -3.26 -4.59
N LEU A 62 -4.50 -2.95 -3.39
CA LEU A 62 -4.73 -1.66 -2.75
C LEU A 62 -4.19 -0.50 -3.61
N ILE A 63 -2.95 -0.61 -4.08
CA ILE A 63 -2.34 0.43 -4.94
C ILE A 63 -3.14 0.61 -6.24
N CYS A 64 -3.57 -0.48 -6.91
CA CYS A 64 -4.43 -0.38 -8.09
C CYS A 64 -5.75 0.34 -7.78
N ASN A 65 -6.44 -0.05 -6.70
CA ASN A 65 -7.69 0.60 -6.30
C ASN A 65 -7.51 2.08 -5.93
N GLN A 66 -6.36 2.44 -5.33
CA GLN A 66 -6.03 3.83 -5.04
C GLN A 66 -5.79 4.64 -6.32
N LEU A 67 -5.10 4.06 -7.30
CA LEU A 67 -4.89 4.67 -8.60
C LEU A 67 -6.23 4.91 -9.33
N ASP A 68 -7.12 3.92 -9.34
CA ASP A 68 -8.45 4.05 -9.94
C ASP A 68 -9.24 5.19 -9.28
N LYS A 69 -9.21 5.27 -7.94
CA LYS A 69 -9.87 6.36 -7.20
C LYS A 69 -9.28 7.74 -7.53
N MET A 70 -7.96 7.86 -7.68
CA MET A 70 -7.34 9.11 -8.10
C MET A 70 -7.78 9.50 -9.51
N GLN A 71 -7.84 8.54 -10.45
CA GLN A 71 -8.32 8.80 -11.80
C GLN A 71 -9.79 9.23 -11.81
N GLN A 72 -10.64 8.66 -10.95
CA GLN A 72 -12.02 9.12 -10.79
C GLN A 72 -12.11 10.56 -10.26
N LEU A 73 -11.28 10.94 -9.27
CA LEU A 73 -11.24 12.32 -8.77
C LEU A 73 -10.83 13.31 -9.88
N ILE A 74 -9.87 12.94 -10.72
CA ILE A 74 -9.40 13.78 -11.82
C ILE A 74 -10.45 13.86 -12.93
N ASN A 75 -10.94 12.71 -13.42
CA ASN A 75 -11.70 12.65 -14.66
C ASN A 75 -13.21 12.81 -14.45
N GLU A 76 -13.77 12.27 -13.36
CA GLU A 76 -15.22 12.34 -13.10
C GLU A 76 -15.60 13.53 -12.23
N LYS A 77 -14.76 13.88 -11.27
CA LYS A 77 -15.00 15.02 -10.38
C LYS A 77 -14.35 16.31 -10.87
N MET A 78 -13.53 16.24 -11.92
CA MET A 78 -12.83 17.39 -12.50
C MET A 78 -12.01 18.17 -11.46
N TRP A 79 -11.46 17.46 -10.46
CA TRP A 79 -10.63 18.11 -9.45
C TRP A 79 -9.33 18.60 -10.10
N PRO A 80 -8.91 19.86 -9.85
CA PRO A 80 -7.65 20.39 -10.35
C PRO A 80 -6.47 19.80 -9.56
N VAL A 81 -6.15 18.54 -9.83
CA VAL A 81 -5.05 17.81 -9.17
C VAL A 81 -3.77 17.96 -9.98
N HIS A 82 -2.68 18.38 -9.33
CA HIS A 82 -1.35 18.37 -9.93
C HIS A 82 -0.72 16.97 -9.82
N HIS A 83 -0.41 16.34 -10.95
CA HIS A 83 0.21 15.02 -10.98
C HIS A 83 1.74 15.12 -10.88
N ILE A 84 2.31 14.52 -9.82
CA ILE A 84 3.75 14.44 -9.59
C ILE A 84 4.21 13.01 -9.84
N ILE A 85 5.08 12.80 -10.83
CA ILE A 85 5.55 11.48 -11.24
C ILE A 85 6.91 11.22 -10.57
N ALA A 86 6.91 10.37 -9.54
CA ALA A 86 8.10 9.98 -8.80
C ALA A 86 8.76 8.69 -9.34
N THR A 87 8.40 8.21 -10.53
CA THR A 87 8.86 6.91 -11.05
C THR A 87 10.39 6.80 -11.09
N ASP A 88 11.09 7.88 -11.45
CA ASP A 88 12.55 7.88 -11.56
C ASP A 88 13.26 7.73 -10.20
N VAL A 89 12.60 8.09 -9.11
CA VAL A 89 13.11 7.91 -7.73
C VAL A 89 13.29 6.42 -7.40
N PHE A 90 12.49 5.55 -8.02
CA PHE A 90 12.47 4.11 -7.71
C PHE A 90 13.30 3.25 -8.70
N LYS A 91 14.09 3.87 -9.58
CA LYS A 91 14.85 3.14 -10.64
C LYS A 91 16.26 2.71 -10.23
N GLU A 92 16.81 3.26 -9.15
CA GLU A 92 18.20 3.08 -8.72
C GLU A 92 18.24 2.97 -7.20
N ASP A 93 19.22 2.25 -6.65
CA ASP A 93 19.35 2.04 -5.19
C ASP A 93 20.45 2.92 -4.56
N ARG A 94 21.30 3.55 -5.39
CA ARG A 94 22.32 4.49 -4.94
C ARG A 94 21.68 5.77 -4.40
N LYS A 95 21.86 5.99 -3.10
CA LYS A 95 21.24 7.09 -2.36
C LYS A 95 21.44 8.45 -3.03
N GLU A 96 22.64 8.77 -3.49
CA GLU A 96 22.92 10.08 -4.11
C GLU A 96 22.07 10.30 -5.37
N VAL A 97 21.88 9.25 -6.18
CA VAL A 97 21.06 9.30 -7.40
C VAL A 97 19.57 9.39 -7.05
N VAL A 98 19.13 8.66 -6.03
CA VAL A 98 17.73 8.70 -5.54
C VAL A 98 17.40 10.09 -4.97
N ASP A 99 18.29 10.67 -4.16
CA ASP A 99 18.10 11.99 -3.55
C ASP A 99 18.04 13.08 -4.62
N GLU A 100 18.89 13.00 -5.65
CA GLU A 100 18.84 13.91 -6.80
C GLU A 100 17.54 13.74 -7.61
N ALA A 101 17.15 12.51 -7.94
CA ALA A 101 15.90 12.22 -8.64
C ALA A 101 14.69 12.73 -7.86
N TRP A 102 14.64 12.51 -6.54
CA TRP A 102 13.58 13.01 -5.66
C TRP A 102 13.53 14.54 -5.66
N ARG A 103 14.68 15.20 -5.50
CA ARG A 103 14.77 16.66 -5.50
C ARG A 103 14.20 17.26 -6.78
N ASN A 104 14.57 16.68 -7.92
CA ASN A 104 14.25 17.23 -9.23
C ASN A 104 12.84 16.86 -9.72
N THR A 105 12.35 15.64 -9.42
CA THR A 105 11.05 15.14 -9.93
C THR A 105 9.89 15.32 -8.96
N VAL A 106 10.16 15.45 -7.66
CA VAL A 106 9.13 15.55 -6.62
C VAL A 106 9.20 16.89 -5.88
N LEU A 107 10.31 17.15 -5.20
CA LEU A 107 10.39 18.29 -4.27
C LEU A 107 10.27 19.64 -4.98
N GLN A 108 11.10 19.88 -6.01
CA GLN A 108 11.12 21.16 -6.70
C GLN A 108 9.78 21.47 -7.39
N PRO A 109 9.15 20.54 -8.15
CA PRO A 109 7.82 20.76 -8.71
C PRO A 109 6.76 21.08 -7.66
N CYS A 110 6.73 20.35 -6.54
CA CYS A 110 5.79 20.62 -5.43
C CYS A 110 5.97 22.04 -4.85
N LEU A 111 7.22 22.46 -4.62
CA LEU A 111 7.51 23.80 -4.11
C LEU A 111 7.04 24.88 -5.08
N ASP A 112 7.23 24.69 -6.38
CA ASP A 112 6.84 25.67 -7.39
C ASP A 112 5.31 25.78 -7.53
N ILE A 113 4.59 24.65 -7.42
CA ILE A 113 3.12 24.62 -7.35
C ILE A 113 2.62 25.41 -6.14
N VAL A 114 3.14 25.09 -4.95
CA VAL A 114 2.74 25.76 -3.70
C VAL A 114 3.07 27.25 -3.73
N LYS A 115 4.24 27.65 -4.25
CA LYS A 115 4.60 29.06 -4.41
C LYS A 115 3.65 29.81 -5.33
N ARG A 116 3.20 29.20 -6.43
CA ARG A 116 2.21 29.83 -7.33
C ARG A 116 0.86 29.95 -6.65
N PHE A 117 0.41 28.89 -5.97
CA PHE A 117 -0.83 28.91 -5.20
C PHE A 117 -0.84 30.07 -4.21
N LEU A 118 0.19 30.20 -3.37
CA LEU A 118 0.30 31.27 -2.37
C LEU A 118 0.46 32.69 -2.95
N LYS A 119 0.85 32.82 -4.22
CA LYS A 119 0.99 34.12 -4.91
C LYS A 119 -0.28 34.57 -5.62
N ASN A 120 -1.21 33.65 -5.86
CA ASN A 120 -2.46 33.91 -6.56
C ASN A 120 -3.62 34.25 -5.59
N ASP A 121 -3.32 34.51 -4.31
CA ASP A 121 -4.27 34.94 -3.27
C ASP A 121 -4.39 36.49 -3.18
N ASP A 122 -4.05 37.23 -4.25
CA ASP A 122 -4.34 38.67 -4.44
C ASP A 122 -5.50 38.88 -5.45
#